data_AF-A0A8J8JQB9-F1
#
_entry.id   AF-A0A8J8JQB9-F1
#
_cell.length_a   1.000
_cell.length_b   1.000
_cell.length_c   1.000
_cell.angle_alpha   90.00
_cell.angle_beta   90.00
_cell.angle_gamma   90.00
#
_symmetry.space_group_name_H-M   'P 1'
#
loop_
_entity.id
_entity.type
_entity.pdbx_description
1 polymer ?
#
loop_
_entity_poly.entity_id
_entity_poly.type
_entity_poly.pdbx_seq_one_letter_code
_entity_poly.pdbx_strand_id
1 'polypeptide(L)'
;MSLETYRLEVRESDAGLDADLYDGEEMIAESTHVAYEDFDVEAPQRDEGISQIEEVTADVTETDVQVQRDDGGFTFELLGDRETLATIRVDDEE
;
A
#
# COMPACT_ATOMS: atom_id res chain seq x y z
N MET A 1 14.82 3.02 21.25
CA MET A 1 14.40 2.93 19.85
C MET A 1 14.23 1.44 19.63
N SER A 2 12.98 1.05 19.38
CA SER A 2 12.49 -0.33 19.38
C SER A 2 12.23 -0.70 17.94
N LEU A 3 12.71 -1.86 17.49
CA LEU A 3 12.31 -2.36 16.19
C LEU A 3 10.81 -2.70 16.23
N GLU A 4 10.03 -2.01 15.42
CA GLU A 4 8.62 -2.27 15.15
C GLU A 4 8.49 -2.95 13.78
N THR A 5 7.53 -3.87 13.67
CA THR A 5 7.25 -4.59 12.44
C THR A 5 5.98 -4.01 11.83
N TYR A 6 6.12 -3.39 10.67
CA TYR A 6 5.02 -2.86 9.91
C TYR A 6 4.61 -3.86 8.83
N ARG A 7 3.30 -4.04 8.63
CA ARG A 7 2.73 -4.85 7.57
C ARG A 7 1.86 -3.98 6.67
N LEU A 8 2.30 -3.77 5.45
CA LEU A 8 1.51 -3.11 4.42
C LEU A 8 0.70 -4.18 3.66
N GLU A 9 -0.62 -4.05 3.70
CA GLU A 9 -1.57 -4.92 3.01
C GLU A 9 -2.27 -4.11 1.93
N VAL A 10 -2.06 -4.46 0.66
CA VAL A 10 -2.74 -3.84 -0.48
C VAL A 10 -3.80 -4.80 -1.00
N ARG A 11 -5.05 -4.36 -0.96
CA ARG A 11 -6.24 -5.08 -1.44
C ARG A 11 -6.79 -4.40 -2.66
N GLU A 12 -6.84 -5.12 -3.77
CA GLU A 12 -7.55 -4.66 -4.96
C GLU A 12 -9.02 -5.05 -4.85
N SER A 13 -9.86 -4.11 -5.25
CA SER A 13 -11.30 -4.21 -5.34
C SER A 13 -11.73 -3.85 -6.75
N ASP A 14 -12.94 -4.27 -7.15
CA ASP A 14 -13.55 -3.94 -8.45
C ASP A 14 -13.61 -2.44 -8.78
N ALA A 15 -13.42 -1.55 -7.80
CA ALA A 15 -13.47 -0.10 -7.98
C ALA A 15 -12.18 0.62 -7.60
N GLY A 16 -11.17 -0.07 -7.05
CA GLY A 16 -9.95 0.59 -6.57
C GLY A 16 -8.95 -0.31 -5.86
N LEU A 17 -7.95 0.31 -5.25
CA LEU A 17 -6.94 -0.29 -4.39
C LEU A 17 -7.00 0.32 -3.00
N ASP A 18 -7.08 -0.53 -2.00
CA ASP A 18 -7.08 -0.16 -0.59
C ASP A 18 -5.77 -0.64 0.04
N ALA A 19 -4.99 0.25 0.63
CA ALA A 19 -3.73 -0.06 1.26
C ALA A 19 -3.81 0.25 2.75
N ASP A 20 -3.81 -0.80 3.56
CA ASP A 20 -3.82 -0.76 5.01
C ASP A 20 -2.40 -1.04 5.54
N LEU A 21 -1.86 -0.11 6.32
CA LEU A 21 -0.61 -0.30 7.05
C LEU A 21 -0.91 -0.68 8.50
N TYR A 22 -0.47 -1.86 8.90
CA TYR A 22 -0.54 -2.34 10.27
C TYR A 22 0.82 -2.15 10.98
N ASP A 23 0.80 -1.66 12.20
CA ASP A 23 1.97 -1.58 13.09
C ASP A 23 2.25 -2.93 13.82
N GLY A 24 3.34 -3.01 14.57
CA GLY A 24 3.71 -4.17 15.39
C GLY A 24 2.67 -4.56 16.46
N GLU A 25 1.74 -3.66 16.81
CA GLU A 25 0.56 -3.97 17.63
C GLU A 25 -0.66 -4.48 16.81
N GLU A 26 -0.49 -4.78 15.53
CA GLU A 26 -1.54 -5.16 14.57
C GLU A 26 -2.66 -4.10 14.46
N MET A 27 -2.37 -2.85 14.83
CA MET A 27 -3.27 -1.71 14.65
C MET A 27 -2.98 -1.01 13.32
N ILE A 28 -4.04 -0.50 12.68
CA ILE A 28 -3.90 0.30 11.47
C ILE A 28 -3.20 1.61 11.85
N ALA A 29 -1.93 1.74 11.46
CA ALA A 29 -1.15 2.95 11.58
C ALA A 29 -1.63 3.98 10.54
N GLU A 30 -1.85 3.51 9.32
CA GLU A 30 -2.35 4.33 8.23
C GLU A 30 -3.19 3.50 7.25
N SER A 31 -4.16 4.12 6.61
CA SER A 31 -4.91 3.52 5.52
C SER A 31 -5.11 4.53 4.40
N THR A 32 -4.88 4.08 3.16
CA THR A 32 -5.05 4.87 1.95
C THR A 32 -5.92 4.12 0.95
N HIS A 33 -6.83 4.85 0.31
CA HIS A 33 -7.76 4.28 -0.66
C HIS A 33 -7.64 5.03 -1.97
N VAL A 34 -7.50 4.27 -3.06
CA VAL A 34 -7.35 4.78 -4.41
C VAL A 34 -8.42 4.17 -5.30
N ALA A 35 -9.36 5.00 -5.75
CA ALA A 35 -10.38 4.56 -6.70
C ALA A 35 -9.83 4.65 -8.14
N TYR A 36 -10.06 3.64 -8.97
CA TYR A 36 -9.74 3.70 -10.41
C TYR A 36 -10.51 4.83 -11.11
N GLU A 37 -11.72 5.14 -10.63
CA GLU A 37 -12.55 6.25 -11.13
C GLU A 37 -11.88 7.64 -10.96
N ASP A 38 -11.08 7.85 -9.91
CA ASP A 38 -10.37 9.13 -9.69
C ASP A 38 -9.32 9.39 -10.79
N PHE A 39 -8.90 8.30 -11.42
CA PHE A 39 -7.82 8.20 -12.38
C PHE A 39 -8.33 7.94 -13.82
N ASP A 40 -9.65 7.95 -14.04
CA ASP A 40 -10.33 7.66 -15.32
C ASP A 40 -9.88 6.32 -15.95
N VAL A 41 -9.63 5.32 -15.09
CA VAL A 41 -9.25 3.95 -15.51
C VAL A 41 -10.42 3.01 -15.33
N GLU A 42 -10.55 2.07 -16.26
CA GLU A 42 -11.40 0.90 -16.05
C GLU A 42 -10.69 -0.02 -15.07
N ALA A 43 -11.37 -0.38 -13.98
CA ALA A 43 -10.83 -1.36 -13.04
C ALA A 43 -10.57 -2.68 -13.77
N PRO A 44 -9.41 -3.32 -13.55
CA PRO A 44 -9.14 -4.62 -14.13
C PRO A 44 -10.19 -5.62 -13.63
N GLN A 45 -10.67 -6.49 -14.53
CA GLN A 45 -11.59 -7.57 -14.17
C GLN A 45 -10.84 -8.69 -13.43
N ARG A 46 -10.33 -8.41 -12.22
CA ARG A 46 -9.77 -9.41 -11.31
C ARG A 46 -10.68 -9.59 -10.10
N ASP A 47 -10.68 -10.80 -9.54
CA ASP A 47 -11.39 -11.10 -8.30
C ASP A 47 -10.88 -10.20 -7.15
N GLU A 48 -11.81 -9.58 -6.41
CA GLU A 48 -11.53 -8.85 -5.15
C GLU A 48 -10.63 -9.70 -4.25
N GLY A 49 -9.41 -9.20 -3.97
CA GLY A 49 -8.37 -10.02 -3.35
C GLY A 49 -7.20 -9.21 -2.82
N ILE A 50 -6.44 -9.81 -1.90
CA ILE A 50 -5.18 -9.21 -1.44
C ILE A 50 -4.19 -9.29 -2.61
N SER A 51 -3.89 -8.13 -3.20
CA SER A 51 -2.94 -8.03 -4.31
C SER A 51 -1.53 -8.31 -3.83
N GLN A 52 -1.15 -7.67 -2.72
CA GLN A 52 0.20 -7.76 -2.20
C GLN A 52 0.24 -7.52 -0.69
N ILE A 53 1.15 -8.23 -0.01
CA ILE A 53 1.46 -8.04 1.41
C ILE A 53 2.97 -7.87 1.52
N GLU A 54 3.40 -6.83 2.22
CA GLU A 54 4.81 -6.60 2.53
C GLU A 54 4.99 -6.34 4.02
N GLU A 55 5.93 -7.04 4.64
CA GLU A 55 6.27 -6.90 6.05
C GLU A 55 7.69 -6.33 6.16
N VAL A 56 7.85 -5.21 6.86
CA VAL A 56 9.13 -4.55 7.08
C VAL A 56 9.34 -4.30 8.56
N THR A 57 10.53 -4.61 9.06
CA THR A 57 10.91 -4.28 10.43
C THR A 57 11.82 -3.07 10.41
N ALA A 58 11.36 -1.97 11.01
CA ALA A 58 12.07 -0.70 11.05
C ALA A 58 11.97 -0.06 12.43
N ASP A 59 12.89 0.85 12.72
CA ASP A 59 12.92 1.63 13.96
C ASP A 59 12.57 3.07 13.60
N VAL A 60 11.27 3.36 13.50
CA VAL A 60 10.76 4.66 13.06
C VAL A 60 9.70 5.17 14.02
N THR A 61 9.53 6.49 14.08
CA THR A 61 8.57 7.12 15.00
C THR A 61 7.24 7.45 14.34
N GLU A 62 7.26 7.60 13.03
CA GLU A 62 6.15 8.00 12.18
C GLU A 62 6.26 7.18 10.90
N THR A 63 5.13 6.64 10.45
CA THR A 63 5.00 5.98 9.15
C THR A 63 4.02 6.75 8.28
N ASP A 64 4.24 6.69 6.97
CA ASP A 64 3.42 7.34 5.96
C ASP A 64 3.43 6.45 4.70
N VAL A 65 2.28 6.26 4.08
CA VAL A 65 2.07 5.46 2.89
C VAL A 65 1.73 6.40 1.74
N GLN A 66 2.70 6.57 0.85
CA GLN A 66 2.46 7.30 -0.38
C GLN A 66 2.05 6.35 -1.49
N VAL A 67 1.00 6.72 -2.21
CA VAL A 67 0.56 6.02 -3.40
C VAL A 67 0.81 6.89 -4.63
N GLN A 68 1.41 6.29 -5.64
CA GLN A 68 1.68 6.91 -6.92
C GLN A 68 1.15 6.02 -8.03
N ARG A 69 0.35 6.60 -8.93
CA ARG A 69 -0.03 5.92 -10.17
C ARG A 69 0.99 6.27 -11.26
N ASP A 70 1.47 5.25 -11.96
CA ASP A 70 2.30 5.37 -13.17
C ASP A 70 1.57 4.73 -14.37
N ASP A 71 2.11 4.85 -15.58
CA ASP A 71 1.44 4.48 -16.84
C ASP A 71 1.06 2.99 -16.92
N GLY A 72 1.67 2.14 -16.08
CA GLY A 72 1.42 0.68 -16.01
C GLY A 72 0.95 0.16 -14.65
N GLY A 73 0.57 1.00 -13.68
CA GLY A 73 0.06 0.51 -12.40
C GLY A 73 0.17 1.47 -11.22
N PHE A 74 0.03 0.92 -10.01
CA PHE A 74 0.07 1.65 -8.74
C PHE A 74 1.29 1.24 -7.93
N THR A 75 2.04 2.23 -7.46
CA THR A 75 3.19 2.06 -6.59
C THR A 75 2.85 2.61 -5.21
N PHE A 76 2.90 1.75 -4.20
CA PHE A 76 2.72 2.07 -2.79
C PHE A 76 4.10 2.11 -2.13
N GLU A 77 4.50 3.27 -1.65
CA GLU A 77 5.76 3.48 -0.95
C GLU A 77 5.48 3.68 0.54
N LEU A 78 6.04 2.77 1.35
CA LEU A 78 6.01 2.89 2.79
C LEU A 78 7.22 3.71 3.24
N LEU A 79 6.95 4.87 3.78
CA LEU A 79 7.92 5.75 4.42
C LEU A 79 7.87 5.54 5.93
N GLY A 80 9.04 5.60 6.55
CA GLY A 80 9.20 5.69 7.98
C GLY A 80 10.24 6.75 8.31
N ASP A 81 9.88 7.71 9.17
CA ASP A 81 10.71 8.89 9.47
C ASP A 81 11.18 9.65 8.20
N ARG A 82 10.31 9.69 7.16
CA ARG A 82 10.60 10.27 5.83
C ARG A 82 11.66 9.53 5.01
N GLU A 83 12.06 8.33 5.41
CA GLU A 83 12.90 7.43 4.63
C GLU A 83 12.05 6.27 4.09
N THR A 84 12.29 5.86 2.85
CA THR A 84 11.61 4.72 2.24
C THR A 84 12.03 3.42 2.93
N LEU A 85 11.07 2.75 3.56
CA LEU A 85 11.24 1.45 4.19
C LEU A 85 10.97 0.32 3.21
N ALA A 86 9.90 0.46 2.42
CA ALA A 86 9.35 -0.60 1.60
C ALA A 86 8.61 -0.01 0.39
N THR A 87 8.48 -0.80 -0.69
CA THR A 87 7.84 -0.32 -1.94
C THR A 87 7.18 -1.48 -2.65
N ILE A 88 5.86 -1.40 -2.77
CA ILE A 88 5.00 -2.34 -3.45
C ILE A 88 4.60 -1.76 -4.80
N ARG A 89 4.76 -2.51 -5.89
CA ARG A 89 4.21 -2.16 -7.19
C ARG A 89 3.14 -3.18 -7.57
N VAL A 90 1.91 -2.68 -7.73
CA VAL A 90 0.79 -3.42 -8.30
C VAL A 90 0.68 -3.01 -9.78
N ASP A 91 0.96 -3.94 -10.67
CA ASP A 91 0.86 -3.71 -12.11
C ASP A 91 -0.61 -3.87 -12.57
N ASP A 92 -1.06 -3.00 -13.46
CA ASP A 92 -2.42 -3.03 -14.02
C ASP A 92 -2.53 -4.05 -15.18
N GLU A 93 -1.39 -4.44 -15.77
CA GLU A 93 -1.30 -5.31 -16.94
C GLU A 93 -1.03 -6.79 -16.56
N GLU A 94 -1.89 -7.71 -17.00
CA GLU A 94 -1.53 -9.12 -17.31
C GLU A 94 -2.02 -9.50 -18.71
#